data_AF-A0A4Y2CNJ9-F1
#
_entry.id   AF-A0A4Y2CNJ9-F1
#
_cell.length_a   1.000
_cell.length_b   1.000
_cell.length_c   1.000
_cell.angle_alpha   90.00
_cell.angle_beta   90.00
_cell.angle_gamma   90.00
#
_symmetry.space_group_name_H-M   'P 1'
#
loop_
_entity.id
_entity.type
_entity.pdbx_description
1 polymer ?
#
loop_
_entity_poly.entity_id
_entity_poly.type
_entity_poly.pdbx_seq_one_letter_code
_entity_poly.pdbx_strand_id
1 'polypeptide(L)'
;MFYNIFDTVPERPVGNTDNLYFVLDGGSLIHRVVWPKQETFGDVYITCMSYIKRHYGDEVTIVSDGYTESSVNSKDIERQRRRIKRNTREIIFNESTVLLDPQRQFLSNLANKEFFISQTR
;
A
#
# COMPACT_ATOMS: atom_id res chain seq x y z
N MET A 1 -0.03 9.05 11.23
CA MET A 1 1.06 8.64 12.13
C MET A 1 0.64 7.35 12.81
N PHE A 2 0.40 6.28 12.03
CA PHE A 2 0.00 4.95 12.53
C PHE A 2 0.90 3.85 11.94
N TYR A 3 1.50 4.09 10.77
CA TYR A 3 2.35 3.12 10.06
C TYR A 3 3.77 2.95 10.62
N ASN A 4 4.17 3.75 11.61
CA ASN A 4 5.48 3.66 12.25
C ASN A 4 5.46 2.84 13.55
N ILE A 5 4.32 2.21 13.90
CA ILE A 5 4.15 1.48 15.17
C ILE A 5 4.65 0.04 15.06
N PHE A 6 4.73 -0.49 13.84
CA PHE A 6 5.27 -1.82 13.59
C PHE A 6 6.74 -1.73 13.19
N ASP A 7 7.61 -2.16 14.10
CA ASP A 7 9.02 -2.32 13.79
C ASP A 7 9.19 -3.38 12.71
N THR A 8 10.01 -3.07 11.70
CA THR A 8 10.53 -4.12 10.82
C THR A 8 11.30 -5.11 11.65
N VAL A 9 11.07 -6.40 11.43
CA VAL A 9 11.95 -7.44 11.96
C VAL A 9 13.37 -7.11 11.46
N PRO A 10 14.31 -6.77 12.37
CA PRO A 10 15.59 -6.15 12.00
C PRO A 10 16.51 -7.12 11.23
N GLU A 11 16.36 -8.42 11.47
CA GLU A 11 17.11 -9.49 10.80
C GLU A 11 16.19 -10.70 10.61
N ARG A 12 16.47 -11.55 9.61
CA ARG A 12 15.80 -12.85 9.51
C ARG A 12 16.03 -13.60 10.84
N PRO A 13 15.01 -14.23 11.43
CA PRO A 13 15.18 -14.99 12.66
C PRO A 13 16.35 -15.96 12.53
N VAL A 14 17.35 -15.88 13.41
CA VAL A 14 18.50 -16.79 13.39
C VAL A 14 18.01 -18.13 13.93
N GLY A 15 17.76 -19.09 13.03
CA GLY A 15 17.20 -20.42 13.30
C GLY A 15 16.78 -21.13 12.01
N ASN A 16 16.19 -22.33 12.11
CA ASN A 16 15.67 -23.04 10.93
C ASN A 16 14.44 -22.29 10.38
N THR A 17 14.66 -21.35 9.45
CA THR A 17 13.66 -20.46 8.87
C THR A 17 12.93 -21.04 7.67
N ASP A 18 13.15 -22.32 7.36
CA ASP A 18 12.64 -22.98 6.15
C ASP A 18 11.10 -22.98 6.03
N ASN A 19 10.37 -22.56 7.09
CA ASN A 19 8.91 -22.48 7.12
C ASN A 19 8.35 -21.13 7.59
N LEU A 20 9.06 -20.00 7.38
CA LEU A 20 8.52 -18.68 7.70
C LEU A 20 7.74 -18.09 6.53
N TYR A 21 6.44 -17.83 6.75
CA TYR A 21 5.59 -17.13 5.80
C TYR A 21 5.41 -15.66 6.22
N PHE A 22 5.76 -14.73 5.35
CA PHE A 22 5.51 -13.31 5.58
C PHE A 22 4.13 -12.93 5.04
N VAL A 23 3.32 -12.32 5.90
CA VAL A 23 2.04 -11.71 5.53
C VAL A 23 2.15 -10.21 5.75
N LEU A 24 2.01 -9.43 4.67
CA LEU A 24 2.10 -7.97 4.71
C LEU A 24 0.72 -7.34 4.57
N ASP A 25 0.44 -6.33 5.40
CA ASP A 25 -0.68 -5.41 5.15
C ASP A 25 -0.33 -4.50 3.96
N GLY A 26 -1.05 -4.67 2.85
CA GLY A 26 -0.86 -3.87 1.64
C GLY A 26 -1.15 -2.39 1.86
N GLY A 27 -2.11 -2.07 2.74
CA GLY A 27 -2.41 -0.70 3.11
C GLY A 27 -1.25 0.01 3.81
N SER A 28 -0.52 -0.69 4.67
CA SER A 28 0.71 -0.20 5.30
C SER A 28 1.88 -0.12 4.33
N LEU A 29 2.05 -1.14 3.48
CA LEU A 29 3.16 -1.22 2.53
C LEU A 29 3.21 0.01 1.60
N ILE A 30 2.09 0.39 1.01
CA ILE A 30 2.03 1.52 0.07
C ILE A 30 2.32 2.87 0.72
N HIS A 31 2.15 2.99 2.04
CA HIS A 31 2.54 4.19 2.80
C HIS A 31 4.02 4.17 3.20
N ARG A 32 4.64 3.00 3.25
CA ARG A 32 6.01 2.79 3.72
C ARG A 32 7.04 2.88 2.59
N VAL A 33 6.73 2.31 1.42
CA VAL A 33 7.63 2.36 0.26
C VAL A 33 7.67 3.78 -0.28
N VAL A 34 8.86 4.37 -0.42
CA VAL A 34 9.01 5.70 -1.02
C VAL A 34 8.84 5.59 -2.53
N TRP A 35 7.86 6.30 -3.08
CA TRP A 35 7.59 6.28 -4.52
C TRP A 35 8.55 7.21 -5.28
N PRO A 36 9.09 6.78 -6.43
CA PRO A 36 9.88 7.65 -7.27
C PRO A 36 9.03 8.82 -7.78
N LYS A 37 9.66 9.99 -7.96
CA LYS A 37 8.99 11.20 -8.45
C LYS A 37 9.06 11.24 -9.97
N GLN A 38 7.97 11.67 -10.63
CA GLN A 38 7.91 11.86 -12.08
C GLN A 38 8.13 10.57 -12.91
N GLU A 39 7.96 9.41 -12.29
CA GLU A 39 7.99 8.11 -12.96
C GLU A 39 6.58 7.56 -13.19
N THR A 40 6.47 6.45 -13.92
CA THR A 40 5.18 5.82 -14.22
C THR A 40 4.64 5.01 -13.03
N PHE A 41 3.34 4.70 -13.01
CA PHE A 41 2.80 3.77 -12.02
C PHE A 41 3.43 2.37 -12.14
N GLY A 42 3.85 1.94 -13.33
CA GLY A 42 4.65 0.74 -13.56
C GLY A 42 5.94 0.73 -12.74
N ASP A 43 6.68 1.84 -12.76
CA ASP A 43 7.91 2.00 -11.99
C ASP A 43 7.65 1.99 -10.48
N VAL A 44 6.52 2.55 -10.05
CA VAL A 44 6.06 2.47 -8.66
C VAL A 44 5.79 1.01 -8.25
N TYR A 45 5.14 0.21 -9.09
CA TYR A 45 4.92 -1.21 -8.83
C TYR A 45 6.25 -1.97 -8.74
N ILE A 46 7.18 -1.74 -9.67
CA ILE A 46 8.52 -2.33 -9.64
C ILE A 46 9.27 -1.94 -8.35
N THR A 47 9.16 -0.68 -7.93
CA THR A 47 9.75 -0.19 -6.68
C THR A 47 9.18 -0.91 -5.47
N CYS A 48 7.85 -1.07 -5.40
CA CYS A 48 7.18 -1.82 -4.34
C CYS A 48 7.62 -3.29 -4.32
N MET A 49 7.65 -3.98 -5.47
CA MET A 49 8.09 -5.37 -5.57
C MET A 49 9.56 -5.53 -5.16
N SER A 50 10.43 -4.61 -5.60
CA SER A 50 11.85 -4.60 -5.23
C SER A 50 12.03 -4.40 -3.73
N TYR A 51 11.23 -3.53 -3.12
CA TYR A 51 11.22 -3.33 -1.67
C TYR A 51 10.81 -4.62 -0.94
N ILE A 52 9.72 -5.27 -1.37
CA ILE A 52 9.27 -6.53 -0.75
C ILE A 52 10.36 -7.60 -0.84
N LYS A 53 10.89 -7.84 -2.04
CA LYS A 53 11.92 -8.85 -2.28
C LYS A 53 13.16 -8.60 -1.44
N ARG A 54 13.60 -7.33 -1.34
CA ARG A 54 14.77 -6.94 -0.55
C ARG A 54 14.59 -7.16 0.95
N HIS A 55 13.38 -6.92 1.48
CA HIS A 55 13.15 -6.90 2.93
C HIS A 55 12.51 -8.18 3.48
N TYR A 56 11.77 -8.92 2.65
CA TYR A 56 10.97 -10.07 3.07
C TYR A 56 11.25 -11.34 2.24
N GLY A 57 11.91 -11.23 1.07
CA GLY A 57 12.20 -12.36 0.20
C GLY A 57 11.13 -12.61 -0.87
N ASP A 58 11.15 -13.79 -1.48
CA ASP A 58 10.32 -14.12 -2.64
C ASP A 58 8.94 -14.69 -2.24
N GLU A 59 8.82 -15.40 -1.11
CA GLU A 59 7.55 -15.94 -0.60
C GLU A 59 6.89 -14.97 0.38
N VAL A 60 6.07 -14.07 -0.17
CA VAL A 60 5.33 -13.08 0.61
C VAL A 60 3.88 -13.00 0.14
N THR A 61 2.95 -13.07 1.09
CA THR A 61 1.52 -12.84 0.83
C THR A 61 1.17 -11.42 1.22
N ILE A 62 0.71 -10.61 0.26
CA ILE A 62 0.18 -9.27 0.53
C ILE A 62 -1.32 -9.39 0.74
N VAL A 63 -1.80 -8.94 1.89
CA VAL A 63 -3.23 -8.87 2.22
C VAL A 63 -3.62 -7.42 2.30
N SER A 64 -4.57 -7.02 1.48
CA SER A 64 -5.22 -5.71 1.59
C SER A 64 -6.63 -5.88 2.13
N ASP A 65 -7.14 -4.85 2.78
CA ASP A 65 -8.55 -4.85 3.14
C ASP A 65 -9.41 -4.84 1.86
N GLY A 66 -10.20 -5.90 1.68
CA GLY A 66 -11.28 -5.90 0.70
C GLY A 66 -12.37 -4.97 1.21
N TYR A 67 -12.64 -3.90 0.48
CA TYR A 67 -13.69 -2.95 0.81
C TYR A 67 -15.05 -3.56 0.48
N THR A 68 -15.67 -4.24 1.44
CA THR A 68 -17.07 -4.67 1.32
C THR A 68 -17.97 -3.59 1.91
N GLU A 69 -18.76 -2.92 1.07
CA GLU A 69 -19.67 -1.85 1.50
C GLU A 69 -20.89 -2.34 2.33
N SER A 70 -20.98 -3.65 2.59
CA SER A 70 -22.21 -4.31 3.03
C SER A 70 -22.50 -4.24 4.54
N SER A 71 -21.62 -3.67 5.35
CA SER A 71 -21.88 -3.54 6.80
C SER A 71 -21.38 -2.20 7.32
N VAL A 72 -22.23 -1.44 8.03
CA VAL A 72 -21.82 -0.22 8.73
C VAL A 72 -21.01 -0.64 9.96
N ASN A 73 -19.68 -0.62 9.86
CA ASN A 73 -18.80 -0.86 11.00
C ASN A 73 -17.96 0.39 11.31
N SER A 74 -17.20 0.33 12.41
CA SER A 74 -16.39 1.47 12.87
C SER A 74 -15.32 1.91 11.85
N LYS A 75 -14.84 1.00 10.98
CA LYS A 75 -13.91 1.33 9.88
C LYS A 75 -14.58 2.18 8.81
N ASP A 76 -15.86 1.96 8.51
CA ASP A 76 -16.59 2.74 7.50
C ASP A 76 -16.85 4.18 7.96
N ILE A 77 -17.18 4.36 9.24
CA ILE A 77 -17.37 5.69 9.83
C ILE A 77 -16.06 6.49 9.75
N GLU A 78 -14.93 5.88 10.11
CA GLU A 78 -13.61 6.52 10.02
C GLU A 78 -13.20 6.78 8.56
N ARG A 79 -13.56 5.90 7.62
CA ARG A 79 -13.36 6.07 6.17
C ARG A 79 -14.14 7.28 5.65
N GLN A 80 -15.44 7.38 5.96
CA GLN A 80 -16.27 8.53 5.58
C GLN A 80 -15.74 9.83 6.19
N ARG A 81 -15.31 9.81 7.47
CA ARG A 81 -14.69 10.97 8.11
C ARG A 81 -13.42 11.43 7.40
N ARG A 82 -12.58 10.51 6.91
CA ARG A 82 -11.37 10.84 6.14
C ARG A 82 -11.70 11.36 4.75
N ARG A 83 -12.71 10.79 4.09
CA ARG A 83 -13.21 11.23 2.78
C ARG A 83 -13.73 12.66 2.83
N ILE A 84 -14.55 13.01 3.82
CA ILE A 84 -15.09 14.38 3.98
C ILE A 84 -13.97 15.41 4.22
N LYS A 85 -12.85 15.01 4.84
CA LYS A 85 -11.73 15.91 5.15
C LYS A 85 -10.74 16.10 4.00
N ARG A 86 -10.84 15.37 2.89
CA ARG A 86 -9.78 15.32 1.86
C ARG A 86 -10.37 15.45 0.45
N ASN A 87 -10.17 16.62 -0.16
CA ASN A 87 -10.62 16.96 -1.51
C ASN A 87 -9.47 16.88 -2.52
N THR A 88 -8.79 15.75 -2.60
CA THR A 88 -7.76 15.52 -3.63
C THR A 88 -8.38 14.91 -4.88
N ARG A 89 -7.86 15.24 -6.06
CA ARG A 89 -8.37 14.72 -7.34
C ARG A 89 -8.32 13.19 -7.41
N GLU A 90 -9.37 12.62 -7.97
CA GLU A 90 -9.37 11.23 -8.42
C GLU A 90 -8.58 11.16 -9.73
N ILE A 91 -7.75 10.13 -9.88
CA ILE A 91 -6.88 9.95 -11.04
C ILE A 91 -7.24 8.63 -11.70
N ILE A 92 -7.57 8.69 -12.98
CA ILE A 92 -7.64 7.51 -13.83
C ILE A 92 -6.24 7.28 -14.37
N PHE A 93 -5.66 6.12 -14.10
CA PHE A 93 -4.30 5.79 -14.50
C PHE A 93 -4.16 4.33 -14.91
N ASN A 94 -3.09 4.06 -15.64
CA ASN A 94 -2.60 2.73 -15.97
C ASN A 94 -1.09 2.68 -15.68
N GLU A 95 -0.45 1.56 -16.00
CA GLU A 95 0.99 1.37 -15.76
C GLU A 95 1.85 2.45 -16.41
N SER A 96 1.51 2.93 -17.61
CA SER A 96 2.30 3.95 -18.33
C SER A 96 1.99 5.39 -17.95
N THR A 97 1.00 5.63 -17.07
CA THR A 97 0.65 6.97 -16.61
C THR A 97 1.71 7.50 -15.67
N VAL A 98 2.18 8.73 -15.90
CA VAL A 98 3.18 9.38 -15.04
C VAL A 98 2.54 9.86 -13.73
N LEU A 99 3.14 9.49 -12.60
CA LEU A 99 2.74 9.96 -11.27
C LEU A 99 3.24 11.39 -11.04
N LEU A 100 2.31 12.34 -11.16
CA LEU A 100 2.57 13.76 -10.92
C LEU A 100 2.31 14.19 -9.47
N ASP A 101 1.41 13.50 -8.78
CA ASP A 101 1.03 13.85 -7.42
C ASP A 101 2.02 13.27 -6.40
N PRO A 102 2.40 14.01 -5.35
CA PRO A 102 3.14 13.45 -4.23
C PRO A 102 2.40 12.23 -3.66
N GLN A 103 3.13 11.16 -3.34
CA GLN A 103 2.59 9.92 -2.78
C GLN A 103 1.55 10.16 -1.66
N ARG A 104 1.87 11.06 -0.71
CA ARG A 104 0.96 11.39 0.39
C ARG A 104 -0.36 12.00 -0.08
N GLN A 105 -0.33 12.81 -1.13
CA GLN A 105 -1.53 13.43 -1.72
C GLN A 105 -2.34 12.40 -2.48
N PHE A 106 -1.69 11.58 -3.31
CA PHE A 106 -2.32 10.48 -4.05
C PHE A 106 -3.05 9.51 -3.11
N LEU A 107 -2.35 8.98 -2.10
CA LEU A 107 -2.88 8.04 -1.11
C LEU A 107 -3.88 8.67 -0.12
N SER A 108 -4.09 9.99 -0.20
CA SER A 108 -5.10 10.66 0.61
C SER A 108 -6.50 10.58 -0.01
N ASN A 109 -6.58 10.40 -1.33
CA ASN A 109 -7.82 10.07 -2.04
C ASN A 109 -8.10 8.57 -1.88
N LEU A 110 -9.31 8.25 -1.45
CA LEU A 110 -9.75 6.89 -1.19
C LEU A 110 -9.88 6.04 -2.46
N ALA A 111 -10.48 6.60 -3.51
CA ALA A 111 -10.66 5.91 -4.80
C ALA A 111 -9.29 5.61 -5.45
N ASN A 112 -8.36 6.56 -5.41
CA ASN A 112 -7.00 6.34 -5.92
C ASN A 112 -6.29 5.21 -5.18
N LYS A 113 -6.42 5.17 -3.85
CA LYS A 113 -5.82 4.12 -3.01
C LYS A 113 -6.45 2.76 -3.31
N GLU A 114 -7.77 2.69 -3.39
CA GLU A 114 -8.51 1.45 -3.67
C GLU A 114 -8.18 0.89 -5.05
N PHE A 115 -8.19 1.75 -6.06
CA PHE A 115 -7.82 1.38 -7.41
C PHE A 115 -6.35 0.96 -7.51
N PHE A 116 -5.42 1.67 -6.85
CA PHE A 116 -4.02 1.25 -6.82
C PHE A 116 -3.83 -0.15 -6.22
N ILE A 117 -4.53 -0.44 -5.12
CA ILE A 117 -4.49 -1.75 -4.45
C ILE A 117 -5.12 -2.85 -5.32
N SER A 118 -6.23 -2.57 -6.02
CA SER A 118 -6.90 -3.58 -6.84
C SER A 118 -6.04 -4.05 -8.02
N GLN A 119 -5.13 -3.20 -8.52
CA GLN A 119 -4.18 -3.54 -9.58
C GLN A 119 -2.99 -4.37 -9.09
N THR A 120 -2.82 -4.55 -7.77
CA THR A 120 -1.74 -5.36 -7.18
C THR A 120 -2.16 -6.78 -6.80
N ARG A 121 -3.37 -7.19 -7.19
CA ARG A 121 -3.94 -8.52 -6.88
C ARG A 121 -3.66 -9.53 -7.99
#